data_AF-A0A6B0QVN0-F1
#
_entry.id   AF-A0A6B0QVN0-F1
#
_cell.length_a   1.000
_cell.length_b   1.000
_cell.length_c   1.000
_cell.angle_alpha   90.00
_cell.angle_beta   90.00
_cell.angle_gamma   90.00
#
_symmetry.space_group_name_H-M   'P 1'
#
loop_
_entity.id
_entity.type
_entity.pdbx_description
1 polymer ?
#
loop_
_entity_poly.entity_id
_entity_poly.type
_entity_poly.pdbx_seq_one_letter_code
_entity_poly.pdbx_strand_id
1 'polypeptide(L)'
;MKLGHVILLLLCFCLSFCEDNFRKRGKSKAVKKSEAHHAPEASLSKETEASSEVKPTSTQDTSQKDFVDKKCLTEKHTHLSCNKVFCQPWQKCIDGTCLCKLPYQCPKNGTRVCSTNGKSYSTYCQQKSFECYRPEAKFLKSGACTGGGQFSVSLSNGKQDSEGIVAVKLADLDTKMFVCGDSWSITEANVACIDRGFQLGALDTYRRDPDPNSAECLHVRCRGLETSLAECTFTKGVYNSEGLAGVVCYTESAAPPKKDSFQCVNGKRIPQKKACDGVNDCVDKSDELCCKDCRGEGFLCKSGVCIPKQYKCNGELDCITGEDEVGCEGSGFKNHNDTISSFLKERKFTKSFLPKLSCGVKNNMHIRRKRVVGGKPAKMGEFPWQMAIKEGDKIHCGGIYIGGCWILTAAHCVRISRMHRYQIWTSFTDWLRPGFQTVVHSVNRIIIHENYNGTTYQNDIALIEMKKRPNEKECVLSKSIPACVPWSPYLFQPNDKCIVSGWGREKDNQKVYSLRWGEVHLINNCSEFYPGRYFEKEMQCAGTDDGSIDACKGDSGGPLVCQDVNNVTYVWGVVSWGENCGKSEFPGVYTKVANYFDWISQHVGRSLISQHNI
;
A
#
# COMPACT_ATOMS: atom_id res chain seq x y z
N MET A 1 35.37 28.21 56.99
CA MET A 1 35.41 29.70 57.14
C MET A 1 36.60 30.20 56.35
N LYS A 2 36.54 31.27 55.54
CA LYS A 2 35.39 32.08 55.07
C LYS A 2 35.42 32.15 53.53
N LEU A 3 34.25 32.36 52.92
CA LEU A 3 34.11 32.72 51.51
C LEU A 3 34.10 34.26 51.38
N GLY A 4 34.55 34.78 50.24
CA GLY A 4 34.29 36.16 49.80
C GLY A 4 35.37 37.19 50.12
N HIS A 5 36.14 37.59 49.10
CA HIS A 5 36.87 38.88 49.10
C HIS A 5 37.24 39.46 47.71
N VAL A 6 36.78 38.87 46.59
CA VAL A 6 37.23 39.20 45.21
C VAL A 6 36.09 39.63 44.28
N ILE A 7 34.87 39.85 44.78
CA ILE A 7 33.71 40.29 43.98
C ILE A 7 33.08 41.55 44.61
N LEU A 8 33.85 42.64 44.69
CA LEU A 8 33.31 43.98 45.05
C LEU A 8 34.19 45.19 44.62
N LEU A 9 35.17 45.02 43.70
CA LEU A 9 36.20 46.06 43.45
C LEU A 9 36.47 46.42 41.98
N LEU A 10 35.72 45.86 41.01
CA LEU A 10 35.91 46.11 39.57
C LEU A 10 34.73 46.87 38.89
N LEU A 11 33.86 47.53 39.69
CA LEU A 11 32.66 48.23 39.19
C LEU A 11 32.67 49.75 39.41
N CYS A 12 33.77 50.35 39.88
CA CYS A 12 33.82 51.78 40.27
C CYS A 12 34.88 52.65 39.58
N PHE A 13 35.66 52.15 38.61
CA PHE A 13 36.74 52.92 37.97
C PHE A 13 36.74 52.81 36.43
N CYS A 14 35.78 53.48 35.78
CA CYS A 14 35.87 53.85 34.35
C CYS A 14 34.90 54.97 33.93
N LEU A 15 34.64 55.96 34.80
CA LEU A 15 33.87 57.17 34.47
C LEU A 15 34.48 58.42 35.11
N SER A 16 35.47 59.02 34.44
CA SER A 16 35.97 60.39 34.62
C SER A 16 37.02 60.71 33.56
N PHE A 17 37.09 61.99 33.14
CA PHE A 17 37.83 62.50 31.98
C PHE A 17 37.31 61.97 30.62
N CYS A 18 36.95 62.79 29.63
CA CYS A 18 37.06 64.26 29.52
C CYS A 18 35.73 64.92 29.09
N GLU A 19 35.36 65.99 29.81
CA GLU A 19 34.70 67.16 29.22
C GLU A 19 35.70 67.80 28.20
N ASP A 20 35.31 68.59 27.21
CA ASP A 20 34.60 69.86 27.38
C ASP A 20 34.22 70.53 26.01
N ASN A 21 33.33 71.52 26.04
CA ASN A 21 33.12 72.63 25.08
C ASN A 21 32.72 72.36 23.58
N PHE A 22 31.81 73.13 22.92
CA PHE A 22 30.75 74.03 23.42
C PHE A 22 29.76 74.54 22.32
N ARG A 23 28.53 74.87 22.75
CA ARG A 23 27.64 76.02 22.32
C ARG A 23 26.79 76.05 21.01
N LYS A 24 25.54 76.55 21.21
CA LYS A 24 24.63 77.31 20.30
C LYS A 24 24.01 76.53 19.12
N ARG A 25 22.73 76.66 18.70
CA ARG A 25 21.49 77.44 19.02
C ARG A 25 20.27 76.47 18.76
N GLY A 26 18.99 76.73 19.04
CA GLY A 26 18.31 77.87 19.70
C GLY A 26 16.86 78.18 19.21
N LYS A 27 15.85 77.44 19.70
CA LYS A 27 14.39 77.77 19.83
C LYS A 27 13.43 77.98 18.61
N SER A 28 12.43 77.08 18.51
CA SER A 28 10.96 77.36 18.57
C SER A 28 10.07 77.56 17.30
N LYS A 29 8.75 77.31 17.50
CA LYS A 29 7.52 77.51 16.67
C LYS A 29 7.13 76.44 15.62
N ALA A 30 5.85 76.28 15.18
CA ALA A 30 4.54 76.22 15.89
C ALA A 30 3.30 75.99 14.93
N VAL A 31 2.40 75.05 15.29
CA VAL A 31 0.90 75.12 15.19
C VAL A 31 0.15 74.98 13.82
N LYS A 32 -1.06 74.35 13.90
CA LYS A 32 -2.16 74.12 12.92
C LYS A 32 -1.93 73.03 11.84
N LYS A 33 -2.81 72.03 11.56
CA LYS A 33 -4.24 71.65 11.83
C LYS A 33 -5.26 71.97 10.72
N SER A 34 -5.87 70.91 10.17
CA SER A 34 -7.17 70.90 9.47
C SER A 34 -7.77 69.48 9.41
N GLU A 35 -8.96 69.26 9.96
CA GLU A 35 -9.88 68.15 9.59
C GLU A 35 -10.56 68.47 8.21
N ALA A 36 -11.38 67.65 7.55
CA ALA A 36 -12.12 66.40 7.86
C ALA A 36 -12.27 65.55 6.55
N HIS A 37 -13.30 64.77 6.18
CA HIS A 37 -14.65 64.41 6.70
C HIS A 37 -15.13 63.09 6.02
N HIS A 38 -15.83 62.20 6.75
CA HIS A 38 -16.83 61.21 6.23
C HIS A 38 -16.38 60.07 5.26
N ALA A 39 -17.10 58.94 5.08
CA ALA A 39 -18.05 58.18 5.92
C ALA A 39 -18.10 56.68 5.41
N PRO A 40 -19.15 55.84 5.55
CA PRO A 40 -18.99 54.56 6.26
C PRO A 40 -19.36 53.27 5.46
N GLU A 41 -19.43 52.16 6.19
CA GLU A 41 -19.75 50.79 5.76
C GLU A 41 -21.18 50.61 5.19
N ALA A 42 -21.37 49.62 4.31
CA ALA A 42 -22.65 48.94 4.08
C ALA A 42 -22.45 47.55 3.43
N SER A 43 -23.44 46.66 3.56
CA SER A 43 -23.38 45.26 3.12
C SER A 43 -24.51 44.88 2.15
N LEU A 44 -24.21 43.96 1.23
CA LEU A 44 -25.08 42.88 0.72
C LEU A 44 -26.56 43.17 0.42
N SER A 45 -26.95 43.07 -0.86
CA SER A 45 -28.31 42.75 -1.29
C SER A 45 -28.32 41.80 -2.50
N LYS A 46 -29.49 41.23 -2.82
CA LYS A 46 -29.77 40.35 -3.97
C LYS A 46 -30.66 41.07 -5.00
N GLU A 47 -30.93 40.35 -6.10
CA GLU A 47 -32.01 40.52 -7.12
C GLU A 47 -31.51 40.98 -8.51
N THR A 48 -32.08 40.58 -9.67
CA THR A 48 -32.79 39.34 -10.09
C THR A 48 -32.61 39.20 -11.63
N GLU A 49 -32.84 38.00 -12.17
CA GLU A 49 -32.84 37.54 -13.57
C GLU A 49 -32.94 38.56 -14.74
N ALA A 50 -32.12 38.34 -15.78
CA ALA A 50 -32.47 38.56 -17.19
C ALA A 50 -31.65 37.61 -18.08
N SER A 51 -32.21 37.13 -19.19
CA SER A 51 -31.61 36.11 -20.06
C SER A 51 -31.04 36.67 -21.37
N SER A 52 -29.97 36.06 -21.88
CA SER A 52 -29.57 36.14 -23.30
C SER A 52 -28.69 34.96 -23.69
N GLU A 53 -28.94 34.38 -24.87
CA GLU A 53 -28.16 33.26 -25.42
C GLU A 53 -27.08 33.78 -26.37
N VAL A 54 -25.83 33.31 -26.22
CA VAL A 54 -24.79 33.43 -27.25
C VAL A 54 -24.02 32.11 -27.35
N LYS A 55 -23.80 31.63 -28.59
CA LYS A 55 -23.15 30.35 -28.89
C LYS A 55 -21.76 30.22 -28.26
N PRO A 56 -21.40 29.05 -27.69
CA PRO A 56 -20.01 28.70 -27.47
C PRO A 56 -19.31 28.42 -28.81
N THR A 57 -18.26 29.16 -29.12
CA THR A 57 -17.41 28.90 -30.30
C THR A 57 -16.58 27.65 -30.08
N SER A 58 -16.47 26.79 -31.10
CA SER A 58 -15.77 25.52 -30.99
C SER A 58 -14.24 25.67 -31.00
N THR A 59 -13.59 25.37 -29.86
CA THR A 59 -12.17 24.99 -29.81
C THR A 59 -12.06 23.53 -29.42
N GLN A 60 -11.73 22.67 -30.39
CA GLN A 60 -11.34 21.29 -30.10
C GLN A 60 -9.94 21.28 -29.47
N ASP A 61 -9.84 20.89 -28.20
CA ASP A 61 -8.61 20.32 -27.66
C ASP A 61 -8.94 19.16 -26.71
N THR A 62 -9.42 18.06 -27.29
CA THR A 62 -9.53 16.79 -26.60
C THR A 62 -8.15 16.13 -26.51
N SER A 63 -7.29 16.65 -25.64
CA SER A 63 -6.09 15.92 -25.23
C SER A 63 -6.49 14.51 -24.78
N GLN A 64 -5.95 13.48 -25.44
CA GLN A 64 -6.30 12.10 -25.12
C GLN A 64 -5.75 11.77 -23.73
N LYS A 65 -6.63 11.73 -22.73
CA LYS A 65 -6.27 11.38 -21.35
C LYS A 65 -5.58 10.02 -21.34
N ASP A 66 -4.30 10.00 -20.98
CA ASP A 66 -3.49 8.79 -20.95
C ASP A 66 -3.76 8.03 -19.65
N PHE A 67 -4.74 7.13 -19.68
CA PHE A 67 -5.19 6.32 -18.53
C PHE A 67 -4.09 5.40 -17.96
N VAL A 68 -3.02 5.13 -18.71
CA VAL A 68 -2.01 4.11 -18.38
C VAL A 68 -0.70 4.76 -17.94
N ASP A 69 -0.02 4.20 -16.94
CA ASP A 69 1.35 4.55 -16.60
C ASP A 69 2.39 3.77 -17.42
N LYS A 70 2.99 4.47 -18.38
CA LYS A 70 4.08 4.00 -19.23
C LYS A 70 5.35 3.60 -18.43
N LYS A 71 5.57 4.13 -17.22
CA LYS A 71 6.69 3.70 -16.37
C LYS A 71 6.42 2.31 -15.80
N CYS A 72 5.30 2.15 -15.10
CA CYS A 72 4.80 0.86 -14.58
C CYS A 72 4.72 -0.24 -15.65
N LEU A 73 4.31 0.07 -16.89
CA LEU A 73 4.29 -0.92 -17.98
C LEU A 73 5.66 -1.60 -18.23
N THR A 74 6.79 -0.92 -17.97
CA THR A 74 8.12 -1.52 -18.14
C THR A 74 8.39 -2.66 -17.14
N GLU A 75 7.70 -2.66 -16.00
CA GLU A 75 7.81 -3.67 -14.94
C GLU A 75 6.94 -4.92 -15.20
N LYS A 76 6.09 -4.90 -16.24
CA LYS A 76 5.28 -6.04 -16.72
C LYS A 76 4.49 -6.77 -15.63
N HIS A 77 3.78 -6.00 -14.80
CA HIS A 77 3.00 -6.58 -13.71
C HIS A 77 1.85 -7.49 -14.19
N THR A 78 1.56 -8.50 -13.39
CA THR A 78 0.44 -9.45 -13.58
C THR A 78 -0.24 -9.71 -12.23
N HIS A 79 -1.28 -10.55 -12.22
CA HIS A 79 -1.90 -11.09 -11.01
C HIS A 79 -0.93 -11.86 -10.08
N LEU A 80 0.30 -12.14 -10.52
CA LEU A 80 1.37 -12.70 -9.70
C LEU A 80 2.31 -11.63 -9.11
N SER A 81 2.14 -10.34 -9.40
CA SER A 81 3.00 -9.27 -8.87
C SER A 81 2.49 -8.78 -7.52
N CYS A 82 3.04 -9.30 -6.42
CA CYS A 82 2.61 -8.93 -5.06
C CYS A 82 2.92 -7.47 -4.66
N ASN A 83 3.71 -6.77 -5.47
CA ASN A 83 3.85 -5.32 -5.39
C ASN A 83 2.54 -4.58 -5.71
N LYS A 84 1.65 -5.13 -6.54
CA LYS A 84 0.41 -4.48 -6.97
C LYS A 84 -0.87 -5.11 -6.42
N VAL A 85 -0.87 -6.43 -6.19
CA VAL A 85 -2.05 -7.19 -5.73
C VAL A 85 -1.74 -8.10 -4.54
N PHE A 86 -2.77 -8.57 -3.85
CA PHE A 86 -2.64 -9.68 -2.91
C PHE A 86 -2.47 -11.01 -3.65
N CYS A 87 -1.55 -11.85 -3.18
CA CYS A 87 -1.41 -13.22 -3.68
C CYS A 87 -2.65 -14.08 -3.36
N GLN A 88 -2.84 -15.18 -4.09
CA GLN A 88 -3.88 -16.14 -3.76
C GLN A 88 -3.56 -16.84 -2.41
N PRO A 89 -4.55 -17.38 -1.67
CA PRO A 89 -4.29 -17.97 -0.35
C PRO A 89 -3.28 -19.14 -0.36
N TRP A 90 -3.22 -19.87 -1.48
CA TRP A 90 -2.26 -20.95 -1.77
C TRP A 90 -0.93 -20.46 -2.37
N GLN A 91 -0.64 -19.16 -2.32
CA GLN A 91 0.60 -18.52 -2.72
C GLN A 91 1.16 -17.64 -1.60
N LYS A 92 2.44 -17.28 -1.70
CA LYS A 92 3.18 -16.35 -0.82
C LYS A 92 3.94 -15.34 -1.69
N CYS A 93 4.09 -14.12 -1.21
CA CYS A 93 4.95 -13.13 -1.86
C CYS A 93 6.41 -13.42 -1.52
N ILE A 94 7.28 -13.46 -2.52
CA ILE A 94 8.75 -13.48 -2.42
C ILE A 94 9.30 -12.64 -3.57
N ASP A 95 10.18 -11.69 -3.27
CA ASP A 95 10.89 -10.84 -4.25
C ASP A 95 9.94 -10.20 -5.28
N GLY A 96 8.86 -9.58 -4.79
CA GLY A 96 7.81 -8.96 -5.61
C GLY A 96 6.89 -9.91 -6.38
N THR A 97 7.06 -11.24 -6.26
CA THR A 97 6.32 -12.28 -7.01
C THR A 97 5.56 -13.25 -6.11
N CYS A 98 4.34 -13.64 -6.52
CA CYS A 98 3.50 -14.63 -5.84
C CYS A 98 3.90 -16.06 -6.26
N LEU A 99 4.66 -16.75 -5.39
CA LEU A 99 5.09 -18.13 -5.59
C LEU A 99 4.15 -19.10 -4.87
N CYS A 100 4.00 -20.32 -5.42
CA CYS A 100 3.18 -21.37 -4.81
C CYS A 100 3.61 -21.68 -3.36
N LYS A 101 2.65 -21.86 -2.46
CA LYS A 101 2.85 -22.52 -1.17
C LYS A 101 2.83 -24.03 -1.37
N LEU A 102 3.58 -24.77 -0.55
CA LEU A 102 3.47 -26.23 -0.48
C LEU A 102 2.17 -26.63 0.25
N PRO A 103 1.50 -27.76 -0.10
CA PRO A 103 0.15 -28.04 0.42
C PRO A 103 0.03 -28.10 1.95
N TYR A 104 1.08 -28.49 2.66
CA TYR A 104 1.09 -28.51 4.13
C TYR A 104 1.14 -27.11 4.78
N GLN A 105 1.39 -26.05 4.00
CA GLN A 105 1.38 -24.65 4.45
C GLN A 105 -0.02 -24.00 4.32
N CYS A 106 -0.97 -24.66 3.65
CA CYS A 106 -2.37 -24.24 3.64
C CYS A 106 -3.05 -24.53 4.99
N PRO A 107 -4.10 -23.76 5.36
CA PRO A 107 -4.98 -24.10 6.47
C PRO A 107 -5.52 -25.54 6.34
N LYS A 108 -5.56 -26.25 7.48
CA LYS A 108 -6.09 -27.61 7.58
C LYS A 108 -7.61 -27.65 7.71
N ASN A 109 -8.24 -26.52 8.02
CA ASN A 109 -9.69 -26.37 8.13
C ASN A 109 -10.25 -25.93 6.78
N GLY A 110 -11.29 -26.60 6.30
CA GLY A 110 -11.92 -26.40 4.99
C GLY A 110 -12.76 -27.61 4.59
N THR A 111 -13.35 -27.59 3.40
CA THR A 111 -14.09 -28.73 2.85
C THR A 111 -13.20 -29.62 1.98
N ARG A 112 -13.49 -30.92 1.93
CA ARG A 112 -12.83 -31.83 0.99
C ARG A 112 -13.19 -31.44 -0.45
N VAL A 113 -12.24 -31.58 -1.35
CA VAL A 113 -12.42 -31.30 -2.79
C VAL A 113 -11.82 -32.39 -3.66
N CYS A 114 -12.36 -32.57 -4.87
CA CYS A 114 -11.89 -33.50 -5.87
C CYS A 114 -11.17 -32.77 -7.02
N SER A 115 -10.13 -33.39 -7.57
CA SER A 115 -9.39 -32.95 -8.75
C SER A 115 -9.62 -33.86 -9.97
N THR A 116 -9.37 -33.32 -11.17
CA THR A 116 -9.38 -34.05 -12.46
C THR A 116 -8.55 -35.33 -12.46
N ASN A 117 -7.51 -35.41 -11.63
CA ASN A 117 -6.65 -36.59 -11.48
C ASN A 117 -7.23 -37.70 -10.59
N GLY A 118 -8.51 -37.58 -10.17
CA GLY A 118 -9.21 -38.54 -9.32
C GLY A 118 -8.81 -38.51 -7.83
N LYS A 119 -7.92 -37.61 -7.41
CA LYS A 119 -7.49 -37.48 -6.01
C LYS A 119 -8.37 -36.49 -5.25
N SER A 120 -8.73 -36.89 -4.03
CA SER A 120 -9.40 -36.01 -3.06
C SER A 120 -8.37 -35.33 -2.15
N TYR A 121 -8.54 -34.03 -1.93
CA TYR A 121 -7.70 -33.19 -1.06
C TYR A 121 -8.50 -32.75 0.16
N SER A 122 -7.83 -32.47 1.29
CA SER A 122 -8.53 -32.16 2.55
C SER A 122 -9.14 -30.76 2.60
N THR A 123 -8.56 -29.79 1.87
CA THR A 123 -9.08 -28.42 1.73
C THR A 123 -8.88 -27.90 0.30
N TYR A 124 -9.73 -26.98 -0.16
CA TYR A 124 -9.58 -26.32 -1.46
C TYR A 124 -8.18 -25.71 -1.68
N CYS A 125 -7.64 -25.05 -0.64
CA CYS A 125 -6.29 -24.49 -0.66
C CYS A 125 -5.22 -25.55 -1.00
N GLN A 126 -5.34 -26.78 -0.49
CA GLN A 126 -4.38 -27.85 -0.77
C GLN A 126 -4.43 -28.33 -2.23
N GLN A 127 -5.62 -28.39 -2.84
CA GLN A 127 -5.75 -28.74 -4.25
C GLN A 127 -5.16 -27.63 -5.13
N LYS A 128 -5.56 -26.36 -4.94
CA LYS A 128 -5.01 -25.23 -5.72
C LYS A 128 -3.51 -25.02 -5.48
N SER A 129 -3.01 -25.31 -4.29
CA SER A 129 -1.56 -25.35 -3.98
C SER A 129 -0.83 -26.43 -4.78
N PHE A 130 -1.41 -27.64 -4.89
CA PHE A 130 -0.83 -28.71 -5.69
C PHE A 130 -0.90 -28.41 -7.20
N GLU A 131 -2.03 -27.90 -7.67
CA GLU A 131 -2.27 -27.47 -9.06
C GLU A 131 -1.29 -26.38 -9.50
N CYS A 132 -0.96 -25.43 -8.61
CA CYS A 132 0.07 -24.40 -8.84
C CYS A 132 1.46 -25.00 -9.17
N TYR A 133 1.77 -26.22 -8.71
CA TYR A 133 2.96 -26.98 -9.11
C TYR A 133 2.72 -28.00 -10.23
N ARG A 134 1.46 -28.34 -10.53
CA ARG A 134 1.03 -29.39 -11.47
C ARG A 134 -0.28 -28.98 -12.16
N PRO A 135 -0.22 -28.12 -13.21
CA PRO A 135 -1.42 -27.51 -13.82
C PRO A 135 -2.46 -28.49 -14.39
N GLU A 136 -2.06 -29.73 -14.68
CA GLU A 136 -2.94 -30.84 -15.06
C GLU A 136 -4.00 -31.16 -13.99
N ALA A 137 -3.66 -30.98 -12.71
CA ALA A 137 -4.45 -31.38 -11.54
C ALA A 137 -5.50 -30.34 -11.15
N LYS A 138 -6.24 -29.82 -12.14
CA LYS A 138 -7.32 -28.84 -11.96
C LYS A 138 -8.37 -29.29 -10.94
N PHE A 139 -9.13 -28.33 -10.44
CA PHE A 139 -10.34 -28.56 -9.66
C PHE A 139 -11.41 -29.29 -10.50
N LEU A 140 -12.20 -30.17 -9.87
CA LEU A 140 -13.29 -30.91 -10.51
C LEU A 140 -14.65 -30.70 -9.82
N LYS A 141 -14.72 -30.92 -8.50
CA LYS A 141 -15.91 -30.58 -7.68
C LYS A 141 -15.60 -30.52 -6.17
N SER A 142 -16.51 -29.95 -5.40
CA SER A 142 -16.49 -30.07 -3.93
C SER A 142 -16.90 -31.49 -3.49
N GLY A 143 -16.49 -31.89 -2.29
CA GLY A 143 -16.68 -33.24 -1.77
C GLY A 143 -15.54 -34.19 -2.14
N ALA A 144 -15.75 -35.48 -1.89
CA ALA A 144 -14.83 -36.54 -2.28
C ALA A 144 -15.02 -36.95 -3.75
N CYS A 145 -13.98 -37.52 -4.36
CA CYS A 145 -14.06 -38.04 -5.71
C CYS A 145 -14.97 -39.27 -5.79
N THR A 146 -16.12 -39.12 -6.45
CA THR A 146 -17.01 -40.21 -6.85
C THR A 146 -16.63 -40.68 -8.26
N GLY A 147 -16.31 -41.96 -8.43
CA GLY A 147 -16.02 -42.51 -9.76
C GLY A 147 -17.22 -42.40 -10.69
N GLY A 148 -17.11 -41.58 -11.74
CA GLY A 148 -18.17 -41.37 -12.75
C GLY A 148 -18.45 -39.90 -13.10
N GLY A 149 -18.14 -38.95 -12.20
CA GLY A 149 -18.43 -37.52 -12.43
C GLY A 149 -17.42 -36.82 -13.33
N GLN A 150 -17.75 -36.60 -14.61
CA GLN A 150 -16.91 -35.85 -15.56
C GLN A 150 -17.49 -34.46 -15.85
N PHE A 151 -16.81 -33.41 -15.37
CA PHE A 151 -17.04 -32.05 -15.84
C PHE A 151 -16.50 -31.89 -17.27
N SER A 152 -17.21 -31.15 -18.14
CA SER A 152 -16.68 -30.77 -19.45
C SER A 152 -17.31 -29.49 -20.00
N VAL A 153 -16.48 -28.71 -20.70
CA VAL A 153 -16.89 -27.51 -21.45
C VAL A 153 -16.77 -27.81 -22.94
N SER A 154 -17.82 -27.51 -23.70
CA SER A 154 -17.85 -27.70 -25.16
C SER A 154 -18.42 -26.46 -25.84
N LEU A 155 -17.83 -26.10 -26.98
CA LEU A 155 -18.37 -25.09 -27.88
C LEU A 155 -19.25 -25.78 -28.93
N SER A 156 -20.34 -25.13 -29.33
CA SER A 156 -21.34 -25.69 -30.24
C SER A 156 -21.80 -24.65 -31.26
N ASN A 157 -22.18 -25.09 -32.45
CA ASN A 157 -22.68 -24.24 -33.54
C ASN A 157 -21.74 -23.05 -33.91
N GLY A 158 -20.41 -23.25 -33.78
CA GLY A 158 -19.38 -22.33 -34.26
C GLY A 158 -18.80 -22.74 -35.61
N LYS A 159 -18.03 -21.85 -36.25
CA LYS A 159 -17.37 -22.13 -37.55
C LYS A 159 -15.96 -22.71 -37.43
N GLN A 160 -15.38 -22.66 -36.23
CA GLN A 160 -14.00 -23.08 -35.90
C GLN A 160 -14.00 -23.65 -34.47
N ASP A 161 -13.02 -24.48 -34.11
CA ASP A 161 -12.90 -25.08 -32.75
C ASP A 161 -12.68 -24.07 -31.61
N SER A 162 -12.40 -22.81 -31.99
CA SER A 162 -12.24 -21.62 -31.14
C SER A 162 -13.50 -20.74 -31.05
N GLU A 163 -14.59 -21.05 -31.77
CA GLU A 163 -15.85 -20.29 -31.75
C GLU A 163 -17.00 -21.19 -31.30
N GLY A 164 -17.97 -20.65 -30.56
CA GLY A 164 -19.27 -21.29 -30.42
C GLY A 164 -20.10 -20.86 -29.23
N ILE A 165 -21.32 -21.37 -29.18
CA ILE A 165 -22.21 -21.30 -28.02
C ILE A 165 -21.68 -22.23 -26.93
N VAL A 166 -21.57 -21.72 -25.70
CA VAL A 166 -20.99 -22.45 -24.57
C VAL A 166 -22.00 -23.42 -23.97
N ALA A 167 -21.64 -24.71 -23.97
CA ALA A 167 -22.39 -25.80 -23.35
C ALA A 167 -21.53 -26.54 -22.32
N VAL A 168 -22.03 -26.67 -21.09
CA VAL A 168 -21.34 -27.26 -19.95
C VAL A 168 -22.05 -28.54 -19.49
N LYS A 169 -21.28 -29.59 -19.18
CA LYS A 169 -21.73 -30.73 -18.36
C LYS A 169 -21.13 -30.58 -16.95
N LEU A 170 -21.99 -30.50 -15.95
CA LEU A 170 -21.57 -30.44 -14.54
C LEU A 170 -21.21 -31.86 -14.04
N ALA A 171 -20.29 -31.97 -13.09
CA ALA A 171 -19.79 -33.27 -12.61
C ALA A 171 -20.83 -34.12 -11.82
N ASP A 172 -22.02 -33.58 -11.59
CA ASP A 172 -23.15 -34.20 -10.88
C ASP A 172 -24.44 -34.23 -11.74
N LEU A 173 -24.38 -33.85 -13.03
CA LEU A 173 -25.49 -33.93 -13.99
C LEU A 173 -25.05 -34.63 -15.27
N ASP A 174 -25.84 -35.58 -15.76
CA ASP A 174 -25.48 -36.28 -17.01
C ASP A 174 -25.76 -35.47 -18.29
N THR A 175 -26.66 -34.50 -18.22
CA THR A 175 -27.04 -33.61 -19.33
C THR A 175 -26.07 -32.45 -19.51
N LYS A 176 -25.91 -32.01 -20.77
CA LYS A 176 -25.31 -30.71 -21.09
C LYS A 176 -26.36 -29.60 -20.99
N MET A 177 -25.97 -28.45 -20.49
CA MET A 177 -26.80 -27.23 -20.47
C MET A 177 -26.04 -26.06 -21.09
N PHE A 178 -26.75 -25.16 -21.77
CA PHE A 178 -26.18 -23.94 -22.34
C PHE A 178 -26.06 -22.83 -21.29
N VAL A 179 -25.18 -21.85 -21.53
CA VAL A 179 -24.95 -20.71 -20.63
C VAL A 179 -25.81 -19.50 -21.04
N CYS A 180 -26.43 -18.83 -20.07
CA CYS A 180 -27.28 -17.66 -20.28
C CYS A 180 -26.44 -16.43 -20.69
N GLY A 181 -26.85 -15.72 -21.75
CA GLY A 181 -26.10 -14.58 -22.33
C GLY A 181 -26.09 -13.30 -21.50
N ASP A 182 -27.00 -13.15 -20.53
CA ASP A 182 -27.13 -11.97 -19.65
C ASP A 182 -26.05 -11.90 -18.56
N SER A 183 -25.69 -13.05 -17.99
CA SER A 183 -24.63 -13.21 -17.00
C SER A 183 -23.22 -13.33 -17.60
N TRP A 184 -23.11 -13.31 -18.92
CA TRP A 184 -21.87 -13.65 -19.63
C TRP A 184 -21.00 -12.42 -19.89
N SER A 185 -19.79 -12.41 -19.32
CA SER A 185 -18.77 -11.38 -19.61
C SER A 185 -17.47 -12.01 -20.13
N ILE A 186 -16.53 -11.16 -20.56
CA ILE A 186 -15.18 -11.58 -20.94
C ILE A 186 -14.45 -12.31 -19.77
N THR A 187 -14.87 -12.07 -18.52
CA THR A 187 -14.36 -12.72 -17.31
C THR A 187 -14.60 -14.24 -17.32
N GLU A 188 -15.85 -14.66 -17.50
CA GLU A 188 -16.25 -16.06 -17.63
C GLU A 188 -15.71 -16.68 -18.93
N ALA A 189 -15.74 -15.90 -20.02
CA ALA A 189 -15.27 -16.35 -21.33
C ALA A 189 -13.76 -16.64 -21.36
N ASN A 190 -12.95 -15.83 -20.66
CA ASN A 190 -11.53 -16.07 -20.48
C ASN A 190 -11.29 -17.44 -19.80
N VAL A 191 -11.98 -17.73 -18.70
CA VAL A 191 -11.89 -19.03 -17.99
C VAL A 191 -12.36 -20.18 -18.88
N ALA A 192 -13.44 -20.01 -19.64
CA ALA A 192 -13.96 -21.02 -20.57
C ALA A 192 -12.96 -21.40 -21.68
N CYS A 193 -12.29 -20.39 -22.25
CA CYS A 193 -11.27 -20.61 -23.27
C CYS A 193 -10.00 -21.27 -22.70
N ILE A 194 -9.56 -20.88 -21.49
CA ILE A 194 -8.45 -21.53 -20.78
C ILE A 194 -8.77 -23.00 -20.49
N ASP A 195 -10.01 -23.32 -20.12
CA ASP A 195 -10.44 -24.70 -19.88
C ASP A 195 -10.50 -25.53 -21.17
N ARG A 196 -10.86 -24.90 -22.29
CA ARG A 196 -10.74 -25.47 -23.64
C ARG A 196 -9.30 -25.57 -24.17
N GLY A 197 -8.31 -25.02 -23.45
CA GLY A 197 -6.87 -25.09 -23.78
C GLY A 197 -6.27 -23.81 -24.37
N PHE A 198 -7.07 -22.79 -24.69
CA PHE A 198 -6.62 -21.51 -25.23
C PHE A 198 -6.07 -20.63 -24.10
N GLN A 199 -4.75 -20.70 -23.87
CA GLN A 199 -4.08 -20.04 -22.72
C GLN A 199 -4.18 -18.49 -22.72
N LEU A 200 -4.48 -17.87 -23.87
CA LEU A 200 -4.71 -16.44 -24.00
C LEU A 200 -6.18 -16.02 -23.76
N GLY A 201 -7.05 -16.97 -23.40
CA GLY A 201 -8.45 -16.72 -23.07
C GLY A 201 -9.32 -16.38 -24.28
N ALA A 202 -10.35 -15.55 -24.05
CA ALA A 202 -11.31 -15.09 -25.05
C ALA A 202 -10.82 -13.83 -25.78
N LEU A 203 -11.04 -13.75 -27.08
CA LEU A 203 -10.89 -12.53 -27.88
C LEU A 203 -12.14 -11.64 -27.75
N ASP A 204 -13.32 -12.25 -27.81
CA ASP A 204 -14.61 -11.55 -27.79
C ASP A 204 -15.75 -12.47 -27.31
N THR A 205 -16.90 -11.87 -26.96
CA THR A 205 -18.12 -12.55 -26.54
C THR A 205 -19.32 -12.05 -27.34
N TYR A 206 -20.18 -12.96 -27.77
CA TYR A 206 -21.41 -12.62 -28.51
C TYR A 206 -22.63 -13.28 -27.88
N ARG A 207 -23.82 -12.79 -28.23
CA ARG A 207 -25.12 -13.40 -27.91
C ARG A 207 -25.69 -14.04 -29.18
N ARG A 208 -26.45 -15.13 -29.04
CA ARG A 208 -27.23 -15.72 -30.15
C ARG A 208 -28.61 -16.12 -29.64
N ASP A 209 -29.64 -15.90 -30.44
CA ASP A 209 -31.01 -16.22 -30.07
C ASP A 209 -31.19 -17.73 -29.75
N PRO A 210 -32.07 -18.10 -28.80
CA PRO A 210 -32.30 -19.50 -28.45
C PRO A 210 -32.98 -20.30 -29.56
N ASP A 211 -32.66 -21.58 -29.65
CA ASP A 211 -33.49 -22.55 -30.36
C ASP A 211 -34.77 -22.82 -29.50
N PRO A 212 -36.01 -22.76 -30.04
CA PRO A 212 -37.23 -22.70 -29.21
C PRO A 212 -37.51 -23.87 -28.26
N ASN A 213 -36.76 -24.97 -28.38
CA ASN A 213 -37.00 -26.23 -27.68
C ASN A 213 -36.27 -26.38 -26.33
N SER A 214 -35.61 -25.34 -25.82
CA SER A 214 -35.04 -25.36 -24.45
C SER A 214 -35.49 -24.15 -23.64
N ALA A 215 -35.88 -24.38 -22.38
CA ALA A 215 -36.38 -23.35 -21.47
C ALA A 215 -35.43 -23.04 -20.29
N GLU A 216 -34.41 -23.86 -20.08
CA GLU A 216 -33.40 -23.68 -19.02
C GLU A 216 -32.02 -23.32 -19.60
N CYS A 217 -31.31 -22.43 -18.92
CA CYS A 217 -29.89 -22.16 -19.13
C CYS A 217 -29.14 -22.10 -17.77
N LEU A 218 -27.81 -22.04 -17.79
CA LEU A 218 -26.98 -21.82 -16.60
C LEU A 218 -26.44 -20.39 -16.59
N HIS A 219 -26.75 -19.61 -15.57
CA HIS A 219 -25.96 -18.40 -15.28
C HIS A 219 -24.62 -18.83 -14.68
N VAL A 220 -23.53 -18.27 -15.19
CA VAL A 220 -22.15 -18.54 -14.73
C VAL A 220 -21.58 -17.26 -14.12
N ARG A 221 -20.84 -17.39 -13.01
CA ARG A 221 -20.09 -16.27 -12.41
C ARG A 221 -18.71 -16.70 -11.95
N CYS A 222 -17.68 -16.05 -12.49
CA CYS A 222 -16.26 -16.24 -12.19
C CYS A 222 -15.65 -14.96 -11.60
N ARG A 223 -14.39 -15.03 -11.13
CA ARG A 223 -13.54 -13.89 -10.77
C ARG A 223 -12.52 -13.55 -11.87
N GLY A 224 -12.33 -14.44 -12.85
CA GLY A 224 -11.43 -14.27 -13.99
C GLY A 224 -9.98 -14.61 -13.66
N LEU A 225 -9.76 -15.45 -12.64
CA LEU A 225 -8.44 -16.03 -12.28
C LEU A 225 -8.52 -17.55 -12.02
N GLU A 226 -9.69 -18.14 -12.26
CA GLU A 226 -9.96 -19.57 -12.23
C GLU A 226 -9.29 -20.29 -13.41
N THR A 227 -8.92 -21.55 -13.22
CA THR A 227 -8.25 -22.38 -14.23
C THR A 227 -9.20 -23.30 -15.00
N SER A 228 -10.39 -23.54 -14.45
CA SER A 228 -11.51 -24.23 -15.09
C SER A 228 -12.82 -23.58 -14.67
N LEU A 229 -13.85 -23.64 -15.54
CA LEU A 229 -15.19 -23.21 -15.17
C LEU A 229 -15.77 -24.00 -13.98
N ALA A 230 -15.21 -25.18 -13.64
CA ALA A 230 -15.62 -25.95 -12.46
C ALA A 230 -15.43 -25.19 -11.13
N GLU A 231 -14.53 -24.20 -11.08
CA GLU A 231 -14.31 -23.33 -9.90
C GLU A 231 -15.35 -22.19 -9.80
N CYS A 232 -16.05 -21.90 -10.90
CA CYS A 232 -17.03 -20.82 -10.98
C CYS A 232 -18.40 -21.26 -10.42
N THR A 233 -19.29 -20.29 -10.25
CA THR A 233 -20.64 -20.54 -9.70
C THR A 233 -21.63 -20.77 -10.83
N PHE A 234 -22.43 -21.83 -10.70
CA PHE A 234 -23.54 -22.14 -11.60
C PHE A 234 -24.87 -21.99 -10.86
N THR A 235 -25.82 -21.28 -11.45
CA THR A 235 -27.22 -21.28 -11.02
C THR A 235 -28.12 -21.48 -12.22
N LYS A 236 -29.13 -22.35 -12.09
CA LYS A 236 -30.16 -22.49 -13.14
C LYS A 236 -30.88 -21.16 -13.36
N GLY A 237 -31.08 -20.81 -14.62
CA GLY A 237 -31.79 -19.65 -15.11
C GLY A 237 -32.85 -20.04 -16.14
N VAL A 238 -33.74 -19.09 -16.42
CA VAL A 238 -34.72 -19.17 -17.50
C VAL A 238 -34.26 -18.23 -18.62
N TYR A 239 -34.62 -18.51 -19.87
CA TYR A 239 -34.25 -17.66 -20.99
C TYR A 239 -34.83 -16.25 -20.89
N ASN A 240 -33.93 -15.27 -20.97
CA ASN A 240 -34.21 -13.86 -21.13
C ASN A 240 -33.99 -13.44 -22.61
N SER A 241 -34.41 -12.23 -22.99
CA SER A 241 -34.23 -11.67 -24.34
C SER A 241 -32.79 -11.41 -24.76
N GLU A 242 -31.80 -11.78 -23.94
CA GLU A 242 -30.37 -11.72 -24.24
C GLU A 242 -29.79 -13.04 -24.79
N GLY A 243 -30.61 -14.10 -24.89
CA GLY A 243 -30.25 -15.34 -25.57
C GLY A 243 -29.10 -16.14 -24.92
N LEU A 244 -28.34 -16.84 -25.75
CA LEU A 244 -27.25 -17.74 -25.35
C LEU A 244 -25.87 -17.11 -25.45
N ALA A 245 -25.02 -17.47 -24.48
CA ALA A 245 -23.62 -17.08 -24.41
C ALA A 245 -22.76 -17.74 -25.51
N GLY A 246 -22.24 -16.91 -26.40
CA GLY A 246 -21.20 -17.26 -27.38
C GLY A 246 -19.84 -16.70 -26.99
N VAL A 247 -18.78 -17.39 -27.42
CA VAL A 247 -17.39 -16.98 -27.21
C VAL A 247 -16.55 -17.19 -28.47
N VAL A 248 -15.60 -16.29 -28.68
CA VAL A 248 -14.48 -16.45 -29.62
C VAL A 248 -13.20 -16.53 -28.79
N CYS A 249 -12.55 -17.69 -28.76
CA CYS A 249 -11.26 -17.88 -28.10
C CYS A 249 -10.11 -17.29 -28.94
N TYR A 250 -9.12 -16.72 -28.27
CA TYR A 250 -8.05 -15.98 -28.92
C TYR A 250 -7.08 -16.90 -29.67
N THR A 251 -6.84 -16.57 -30.93
CA THR A 251 -5.84 -17.20 -31.81
C THR A 251 -4.99 -16.10 -32.47
N GLU A 252 -3.75 -16.40 -32.84
CA GLU A 252 -2.87 -15.37 -33.44
C GLU A 252 -3.39 -14.84 -34.78
N SER A 253 -4.13 -15.66 -35.53
CA SER A 253 -4.79 -15.29 -36.79
C SER A 253 -6.02 -14.39 -36.61
N ALA A 254 -6.67 -14.41 -35.45
CA ALA A 254 -7.81 -13.54 -35.12
C ALA A 254 -7.39 -12.29 -34.32
N ALA A 255 -6.09 -12.12 -34.03
CA ALA A 255 -5.59 -11.08 -33.14
C ALA A 255 -5.77 -9.65 -33.71
N PRO A 256 -6.13 -8.65 -32.87
CA PRO A 256 -6.27 -7.26 -33.30
C PRO A 256 -5.03 -6.69 -34.02
N PRO A 257 -5.22 -5.72 -34.95
CA PRO A 257 -4.13 -5.03 -35.61
C PRO A 257 -3.25 -4.29 -34.58
N LYS A 258 -1.96 -4.14 -34.86
CA LYS A 258 -0.99 -3.51 -33.95
C LYS A 258 -1.22 -2.01 -33.70
N LYS A 259 -2.06 -1.36 -34.53
CA LYS A 259 -2.45 0.03 -34.36
C LYS A 259 -3.63 0.09 -33.39
N ASP A 260 -3.56 0.97 -32.40
CA ASP A 260 -4.59 1.20 -31.38
C ASP A 260 -4.92 -0.05 -30.52
N SER A 261 -3.95 -0.97 -30.40
CA SER A 261 -3.99 -2.15 -29.51
C SER A 261 -3.09 -2.01 -28.28
N PHE A 262 -3.60 -2.36 -27.10
CA PHE A 262 -2.80 -2.67 -25.92
C PHE A 262 -2.21 -4.09 -26.04
N GLN A 263 -1.01 -4.32 -25.52
CA GLN A 263 -0.38 -5.64 -25.47
C GLN A 263 -0.24 -6.09 -24.02
N CYS A 264 -0.93 -7.18 -23.69
CA CYS A 264 -0.86 -7.87 -22.41
C CYS A 264 0.53 -8.52 -22.20
N VAL A 265 0.91 -8.79 -20.95
CA VAL A 265 2.20 -9.40 -20.59
C VAL A 265 2.34 -10.82 -21.15
N ASN A 266 1.25 -11.60 -21.18
CA ASN A 266 1.17 -12.89 -21.88
C ASN A 266 1.23 -12.82 -23.42
N GLY A 267 1.30 -11.63 -24.02
CA GLY A 267 1.40 -11.43 -25.48
C GLY A 267 0.07 -11.27 -26.22
N LYS A 268 -1.08 -11.45 -25.55
CA LYS A 268 -2.41 -11.14 -26.10
C LYS A 268 -2.48 -9.66 -26.50
N ARG A 269 -3.16 -9.35 -27.61
CA ARG A 269 -3.52 -7.98 -27.98
C ARG A 269 -5.00 -7.73 -27.75
N ILE A 270 -5.33 -6.62 -27.09
CA ILE A 270 -6.69 -6.15 -26.86
C ILE A 270 -6.82 -4.71 -27.38
N PRO A 271 -8.03 -4.19 -27.67
CA PRO A 271 -8.19 -2.78 -28.04
C PRO A 271 -7.71 -1.84 -26.93
N GLN A 272 -7.01 -0.75 -27.26
CA GLN A 272 -6.48 0.22 -26.28
C GLN A 272 -7.57 0.82 -25.35
N LYS A 273 -8.84 0.77 -25.78
CA LYS A 273 -10.02 1.19 -24.99
C LYS A 273 -10.40 0.25 -23.84
N LYS A 274 -9.89 -0.99 -23.78
CA LYS A 274 -10.17 -1.96 -22.72
C LYS A 274 -9.16 -1.91 -21.55
N ALA A 275 -7.95 -1.41 -21.79
CA ALA A 275 -6.96 -1.27 -20.73
C ALA A 275 -7.38 -0.20 -19.71
N CYS A 276 -7.33 -0.55 -18.42
CA CYS A 276 -7.81 0.21 -17.27
C CYS A 276 -9.33 0.43 -17.23
N ASP A 277 -10.18 -0.53 -17.64
CA ASP A 277 -11.65 -0.38 -17.58
C ASP A 277 -12.35 -1.10 -16.40
N GLY A 278 -11.56 -1.71 -15.52
CA GLY A 278 -11.99 -2.49 -14.37
C GLY A 278 -12.11 -4.00 -14.65
N VAL A 279 -11.98 -4.44 -15.90
CA VAL A 279 -12.18 -5.83 -16.33
C VAL A 279 -10.86 -6.50 -16.73
N ASN A 280 -10.73 -7.80 -16.44
CA ASN A 280 -9.55 -8.59 -16.81
C ASN A 280 -9.71 -9.18 -18.22
N ASP A 281 -9.52 -8.38 -19.27
CA ASP A 281 -9.50 -8.87 -20.65
C ASP A 281 -8.22 -9.68 -20.91
N CYS A 282 -7.09 -9.28 -20.34
CA CYS A 282 -5.78 -9.88 -20.56
C CYS A 282 -5.59 -11.29 -19.99
N VAL A 283 -6.52 -11.83 -19.20
CA VAL A 283 -6.36 -13.04 -18.35
C VAL A 283 -5.38 -12.83 -17.19
N ASP A 284 -4.21 -12.28 -17.47
CA ASP A 284 -3.14 -12.12 -16.48
C ASP A 284 -3.26 -10.84 -15.63
N LYS A 285 -4.30 -10.02 -15.82
CA LYS A 285 -4.54 -8.68 -15.25
C LYS A 285 -3.57 -7.56 -15.69
N SER A 286 -2.70 -7.77 -16.68
CA SER A 286 -1.69 -6.76 -17.06
C SER A 286 -2.26 -5.45 -17.66
N ASP A 287 -3.51 -5.48 -18.12
CA ASP A 287 -4.36 -4.34 -18.47
C ASP A 287 -4.68 -3.43 -17.28
N GLU A 288 -4.94 -4.01 -16.10
CA GLU A 288 -5.56 -3.31 -14.96
C GLU A 288 -4.57 -2.90 -13.86
N LEU A 289 -3.27 -3.16 -14.01
CA LEU A 289 -2.27 -3.03 -12.94
C LEU A 289 -1.35 -1.80 -13.03
N CYS A 290 -1.47 -1.01 -14.11
CA CYS A 290 -0.65 0.16 -14.38
C CYS A 290 -1.51 1.37 -14.77
N CYS A 291 -2.50 1.68 -13.96
CA CYS A 291 -3.52 2.69 -14.26
C CYS A 291 -3.30 3.97 -13.46
N LYS A 292 -3.41 5.13 -14.14
CA LYS A 292 -3.46 6.48 -13.54
C LYS A 292 -4.89 6.92 -13.24
N ASP A 293 -5.84 6.36 -13.98
CA ASP A 293 -7.28 6.57 -13.88
C ASP A 293 -7.99 5.35 -14.48
N CYS A 294 -9.26 5.13 -14.14
CA CYS A 294 -10.06 4.05 -14.72
C CYS A 294 -11.04 4.57 -15.77
N ARG A 295 -11.31 3.77 -16.80
CA ARG A 295 -12.33 3.99 -17.82
C ARG A 295 -13.67 3.43 -17.33
N GLY A 296 -14.77 3.99 -17.84
CA GLY A 296 -16.11 3.48 -17.58
C GLY A 296 -16.50 3.56 -16.10
N GLU A 297 -16.79 2.42 -15.50
CA GLU A 297 -17.28 2.29 -14.12
C GLU A 297 -16.23 1.77 -13.12
N GLY A 298 -15.00 1.47 -13.57
CA GLY A 298 -13.94 0.90 -12.72
C GLY A 298 -13.54 1.79 -11.55
N PHE A 299 -13.20 1.17 -10.40
CA PHE A 299 -12.69 1.86 -9.22
C PHE A 299 -11.16 1.84 -9.19
N LEU A 300 -10.54 3.01 -8.99
CA LEU A 300 -9.09 3.19 -8.95
C LEU A 300 -8.56 3.05 -7.51
N CYS A 301 -7.70 2.06 -7.27
CA CYS A 301 -6.85 2.00 -6.08
C CYS A 301 -5.68 3.00 -6.21
N LYS A 302 -5.26 3.62 -5.09
CA LYS A 302 -4.02 4.43 -4.96
C LYS A 302 -2.77 3.72 -5.47
N SER A 303 -2.72 2.39 -5.39
CA SER A 303 -1.63 1.58 -5.94
C SER A 303 -1.52 1.62 -7.48
N GLY A 304 -2.41 2.34 -8.17
CA GLY A 304 -2.47 2.44 -9.63
C GLY A 304 -3.03 1.16 -10.26
N VAL A 305 -4.12 0.66 -9.68
CA VAL A 305 -4.80 -0.59 -10.07
C VAL A 305 -6.29 -0.29 -10.24
N CYS A 306 -6.89 -0.77 -11.33
CA CYS A 306 -8.33 -0.71 -11.54
C CYS A 306 -9.01 -2.02 -11.10
N ILE A 307 -10.15 -1.91 -10.41
CA ILE A 307 -10.98 -3.05 -9.99
C ILE A 307 -12.46 -2.84 -10.41
N PRO A 308 -13.25 -3.92 -10.55
CA PRO A 308 -14.67 -3.79 -10.85
C PRO A 308 -15.42 -2.99 -9.77
N LYS A 309 -16.38 -2.16 -10.17
CA LYS A 309 -17.21 -1.32 -9.28
C LYS A 309 -17.87 -2.13 -8.14
N GLN A 310 -18.31 -3.35 -8.45
CA GLN A 310 -18.93 -4.28 -7.51
C GLN A 310 -17.97 -4.92 -6.49
N TYR A 311 -16.67 -4.63 -6.56
CA TYR A 311 -15.70 -5.02 -5.53
C TYR A 311 -15.51 -3.93 -4.45
N LYS A 312 -16.01 -2.71 -4.66
CA LYS A 312 -16.06 -1.73 -3.58
C LYS A 312 -17.09 -2.16 -2.53
N CYS A 313 -16.73 -2.13 -1.25
CA CYS A 313 -17.56 -2.52 -0.11
C CYS A 313 -18.11 -3.97 -0.21
N ASN A 314 -17.28 -4.92 -0.65
CA ASN A 314 -17.65 -6.32 -0.85
C ASN A 314 -17.26 -7.25 0.34
N GLY A 315 -16.54 -6.72 1.33
CA GLY A 315 -15.95 -7.46 2.43
C GLY A 315 -14.73 -8.30 2.03
N GLU A 316 -13.97 -7.90 0.99
CA GLU A 316 -12.65 -8.48 0.67
C GLU A 316 -11.74 -7.39 0.13
N LEU A 317 -10.69 -7.07 0.89
CA LEU A 317 -9.61 -6.18 0.44
C LEU A 317 -8.99 -6.72 -0.87
N ASP A 318 -9.22 -5.98 -1.94
CA ASP A 318 -8.77 -6.24 -3.30
C ASP A 318 -7.79 -5.14 -3.76
N CYS A 319 -7.95 -3.89 -3.32
CA CYS A 319 -6.88 -2.89 -3.29
C CYS A 319 -5.86 -3.21 -2.19
N ILE A 320 -4.56 -3.22 -2.49
CA ILE A 320 -3.51 -3.42 -1.46
C ILE A 320 -3.45 -2.29 -0.41
N THR A 321 -4.02 -1.13 -0.75
CA THR A 321 -4.15 0.07 0.07
C THR A 321 -5.46 0.12 0.88
N GLY A 322 -6.41 -0.78 0.61
CA GLY A 322 -7.61 -1.06 1.43
C GLY A 322 -8.72 0.00 1.43
N GLU A 323 -8.68 0.97 0.52
CA GLU A 323 -9.68 2.06 0.39
C GLU A 323 -10.99 1.63 -0.28
N ASP A 324 -11.02 0.44 -0.86
CA ASP A 324 -12.18 -0.24 -1.44
C ASP A 324 -13.20 -0.66 -0.37
N GLU A 325 -12.76 -0.91 0.87
CA GLU A 325 -13.60 -1.37 1.99
C GLU A 325 -13.81 -0.27 3.07
N VAL A 326 -13.50 0.99 2.77
CA VAL A 326 -13.62 2.13 3.72
C VAL A 326 -14.70 3.13 3.27
N GLY A 327 -15.43 3.68 4.25
CA GLY A 327 -16.49 4.67 4.02
C GLY A 327 -17.81 4.09 3.51
N CYS A 328 -18.04 2.79 3.73
CA CYS A 328 -19.20 2.03 3.25
C CYS A 328 -20.53 2.33 4.01
N GLU A 329 -20.69 3.53 4.55
CA GLU A 329 -21.94 3.97 5.19
C GLU A 329 -22.99 4.31 4.11
N GLY A 330 -24.21 3.79 4.25
CA GLY A 330 -25.29 3.97 3.25
C GLY A 330 -25.23 2.98 2.08
N SER A 331 -24.04 2.49 1.68
CA SER A 331 -23.93 1.20 1.01
C SER A 331 -24.18 0.09 2.02
N GLY A 332 -25.45 -0.07 2.43
CA GLY A 332 -25.86 -1.13 3.34
C GLY A 332 -25.37 -2.47 2.80
N PHE A 333 -24.89 -3.34 3.70
CA PHE A 333 -24.57 -4.72 3.37
C PHE A 333 -25.76 -5.33 2.64
N LYS A 334 -25.66 -5.45 1.31
CA LYS A 334 -26.48 -6.41 0.58
C LYS A 334 -26.02 -7.76 1.08
N ASN A 335 -26.74 -8.26 2.08
CA ASN A 335 -26.88 -9.66 2.36
C ASN A 335 -27.50 -10.31 1.11
N HIS A 336 -26.66 -10.50 0.09
CA HIS A 336 -26.80 -11.54 -0.92
C HIS A 336 -26.61 -12.88 -0.19
N ASN A 337 -27.61 -13.19 0.64
CA ASN A 337 -27.83 -14.53 1.19
C ASN A 337 -27.94 -15.52 0.01
N ASP A 338 -28.51 -15.05 -1.10
CA ASP A 338 -28.47 -15.71 -2.40
C ASP A 338 -27.18 -15.40 -3.18
N THR A 339 -26.43 -16.47 -3.46
CA THR A 339 -25.46 -16.60 -4.56
C THR A 339 -24.20 -15.70 -4.50
N ILE A 340 -23.59 -15.54 -3.31
CA ILE A 340 -22.13 -15.57 -3.25
C ILE A 340 -21.68 -17.04 -3.36
N SER A 341 -20.85 -17.32 -4.38
CA SER A 341 -20.18 -18.60 -4.66
C SER A 341 -19.76 -19.38 -3.41
N SER A 342 -19.95 -20.70 -3.42
CA SER A 342 -19.34 -21.61 -2.43
C SER A 342 -17.82 -21.46 -2.37
N PHE A 343 -17.16 -21.26 -3.51
CA PHE A 343 -15.70 -21.18 -3.60
C PHE A 343 -15.15 -19.77 -3.35
N LEU A 344 -15.91 -18.69 -3.63
CA LEU A 344 -15.56 -17.37 -3.09
C LEU A 344 -15.78 -17.32 -1.57
N LYS A 345 -16.82 -17.97 -1.03
CA LYS A 345 -16.97 -18.18 0.43
C LYS A 345 -15.78 -18.95 1.00
N GLU A 346 -15.39 -20.07 0.40
CA GLU A 346 -14.25 -20.88 0.88
C GLU A 346 -12.89 -20.18 0.69
N ARG A 347 -12.72 -19.35 -0.34
CA ARG A 347 -11.58 -18.44 -0.54
C ARG A 347 -11.52 -17.36 0.55
N LYS A 348 -12.62 -16.65 0.82
CA LYS A 348 -12.70 -15.64 1.91
C LYS A 348 -12.49 -16.28 3.28
N PHE A 349 -13.05 -17.47 3.50
CA PHE A 349 -12.81 -18.32 4.68
C PHE A 349 -11.33 -18.68 4.81
N THR A 350 -10.67 -19.12 3.74
CA THR A 350 -9.22 -19.41 3.72
C THR A 350 -8.39 -18.15 4.02
N LYS A 351 -8.74 -16.99 3.45
CA LYS A 351 -8.14 -15.69 3.80
C LYS A 351 -8.30 -15.36 5.30
N SER A 352 -9.41 -15.75 5.93
CA SER A 352 -9.67 -15.45 7.35
C SER A 352 -8.82 -16.26 8.35
N PHE A 353 -8.23 -17.39 7.91
CA PHE A 353 -7.26 -18.17 8.70
C PHE A 353 -5.80 -17.71 8.53
N LEU A 354 -5.51 -16.71 7.68
CA LEU A 354 -4.19 -16.11 7.64
C LEU A 354 -3.91 -15.43 9.00
N PRO A 355 -2.69 -15.55 9.56
CA PRO A 355 -2.40 -15.10 10.91
C PRO A 355 -2.52 -13.57 10.99
N LYS A 356 -3.49 -13.09 11.78
CA LYS A 356 -3.69 -11.66 12.03
C LYS A 356 -2.53 -11.13 12.89
N LEU A 357 -1.53 -10.55 12.25
CA LEU A 357 -0.42 -9.88 12.92
C LEU A 357 -0.90 -8.58 13.58
N SER A 358 -0.76 -8.47 14.90
CA SER A 358 -1.08 -7.26 15.66
C SER A 358 0.06 -6.22 15.58
N CYS A 359 0.25 -5.61 14.41
CA CYS A 359 1.16 -4.49 14.20
C CYS A 359 0.40 -3.19 13.86
N GLY A 360 1.05 -2.04 14.02
CA GLY A 360 0.61 -0.73 13.53
C GLY A 360 -0.61 -0.07 14.17
N VAL A 361 -1.51 -0.83 14.80
CA VAL A 361 -2.76 -0.34 15.42
C VAL A 361 -2.49 0.37 16.74
N LYS A 362 -2.95 1.62 16.90
CA LYS A 362 -2.90 2.34 18.18
C LYS A 362 -4.18 2.10 19.00
N ASN A 363 -4.04 1.84 20.30
CA ASN A 363 -5.17 1.94 21.23
C ASN A 363 -5.60 3.41 21.34
N ASN A 364 -6.87 3.68 21.01
CA ASN A 364 -7.31 5.02 20.62
C ASN A 364 -7.70 5.91 21.82
N MET A 365 -6.71 6.39 22.58
CA MET A 365 -6.93 7.42 23.60
C MET A 365 -7.09 8.80 22.93
N HIS A 366 -8.32 9.22 22.69
CA HIS A 366 -8.64 10.54 22.17
C HIS A 366 -8.07 11.66 23.07
N ILE A 367 -7.13 12.46 22.55
CA ILE A 367 -6.71 13.71 23.19
C ILE A 367 -6.82 14.87 22.20
N ARG A 368 -7.76 15.78 22.45
CA ARG A 368 -7.98 17.00 21.64
C ARG A 368 -6.71 17.86 21.60
N ARG A 369 -6.43 18.47 20.44
CA ARG A 369 -5.18 19.22 20.16
C ARG A 369 -5.44 20.73 20.07
N LYS A 370 -4.47 21.55 20.49
CA LYS A 370 -4.32 22.96 20.11
C LYS A 370 -3.01 23.14 19.31
N ARG A 371 -2.91 24.17 18.47
CA ARG A 371 -1.91 24.32 17.39
C ARG A 371 -0.76 25.26 17.79
N VAL A 372 0.49 24.78 17.71
CA VAL A 372 1.74 25.56 17.82
C VAL A 372 2.78 24.95 16.86
N VAL A 373 3.78 25.72 16.44
CA VAL A 373 4.79 25.40 15.40
C VAL A 373 6.10 24.86 16.03
N GLY A 374 6.95 24.17 15.26
CA GLY A 374 8.31 23.75 15.69
C GLY A 374 8.48 22.27 16.06
N GLY A 375 7.56 21.40 15.62
CA GLY A 375 7.51 20.00 16.05
C GLY A 375 6.84 19.85 17.42
N LYS A 376 5.98 18.84 17.56
CA LYS A 376 5.18 18.62 18.76
C LYS A 376 5.97 17.77 19.77
N PRO A 377 6.01 18.10 21.07
CA PRO A 377 6.53 17.18 22.07
C PRO A 377 5.63 15.94 22.12
N ALA A 378 6.22 14.75 21.96
CA ALA A 378 5.50 13.49 21.97
C ALA A 378 5.00 13.16 23.37
N LYS A 379 3.77 12.66 23.48
CA LYS A 379 3.26 12.11 24.75
C LYS A 379 3.77 10.70 24.98
N MET A 380 3.91 10.32 26.25
CA MET A 380 4.24 8.94 26.62
C MET A 380 3.21 7.98 26.02
N GLY A 381 3.67 7.01 25.22
CA GLY A 381 2.82 6.07 24.49
C GLY A 381 2.24 6.58 23.15
N GLU A 382 2.47 7.83 22.72
CA GLU A 382 1.97 8.34 21.43
C GLU A 382 2.66 7.66 20.22
N PHE A 383 3.91 7.19 20.42
CA PHE A 383 4.72 6.46 19.44
C PHE A 383 5.33 5.20 20.10
N PRO A 384 4.54 4.14 20.32
CA PRO A 384 4.95 2.99 21.14
C PRO A 384 6.06 2.14 20.49
N TRP A 385 6.25 2.27 19.17
CA TRP A 385 7.32 1.64 18.38
C TRP A 385 8.64 2.43 18.38
N GLN A 386 8.68 3.68 18.87
CA GLN A 386 9.89 4.50 18.85
C GLN A 386 10.93 3.95 19.84
N MET A 387 12.15 3.73 19.36
CA MET A 387 13.29 3.24 20.17
C MET A 387 14.45 4.23 20.11
N ALA A 388 15.17 4.40 21.22
CA ALA A 388 16.40 5.18 21.28
C ALA A 388 17.62 4.24 21.35
N ILE A 389 18.62 4.50 20.51
CA ILE A 389 19.90 3.78 20.51
C ILE A 389 20.93 4.65 21.23
N LYS A 390 21.31 4.30 22.46
CA LYS A 390 22.32 5.00 23.26
C LYS A 390 23.70 4.37 23.06
N GLU A 391 24.73 5.19 22.82
CA GLU A 391 26.14 4.77 22.82
C GLU A 391 26.89 5.62 23.86
N GLY A 392 27.52 4.98 24.84
CA GLY A 392 28.05 5.72 26.00
C GLY A 392 26.93 6.50 26.68
N ASP A 393 27.12 7.80 26.95
CA ASP A 393 26.13 8.67 27.60
C ASP A 393 25.44 9.66 26.66
N LYS A 394 25.26 9.26 25.40
CA LYS A 394 24.52 10.04 24.39
C LYS A 394 23.58 9.14 23.59
N ILE A 395 22.40 9.64 23.23
CA ILE A 395 21.62 9.07 22.13
C ILE A 395 22.45 9.20 20.85
N HIS A 396 22.73 8.05 20.23
CA HIS A 396 23.47 7.98 18.98
C HIS A 396 22.52 8.21 17.80
N CYS A 397 21.45 7.42 17.74
CA CYS A 397 20.41 7.43 16.70
C CYS A 397 19.05 6.99 17.25
N GLY A 398 18.00 7.18 16.45
CA GLY A 398 16.72 6.52 16.62
C GLY A 398 16.70 5.09 16.07
N GLY A 399 15.60 4.39 16.34
CA GLY A 399 15.25 3.11 15.73
C GLY A 399 13.74 2.85 15.90
N ILE A 400 13.24 1.81 15.26
CA ILE A 400 11.83 1.44 15.29
C ILE A 400 11.62 -0.05 15.51
N TYR A 401 10.75 -0.39 16.45
CA TYR A 401 10.40 -1.77 16.79
C TYR A 401 9.43 -2.35 15.75
N ILE A 402 9.80 -3.49 15.16
CA ILE A 402 9.08 -4.13 14.04
C ILE A 402 8.50 -5.51 14.39
N GLY A 403 8.82 -6.09 15.55
CA GLY A 403 8.23 -7.35 16.04
C GLY A 403 9.21 -8.28 16.75
N GLY A 404 8.71 -9.08 17.70
CA GLY A 404 9.51 -10.03 18.47
C GLY A 404 10.71 -9.38 19.16
N CYS A 405 11.93 -9.80 18.81
CA CYS A 405 13.17 -9.23 19.35
C CYS A 405 13.81 -8.14 18.46
N TRP A 406 13.14 -7.68 17.40
CA TRP A 406 13.78 -6.96 16.29
C TRP A 406 13.45 -5.47 16.20
N ILE A 407 14.49 -4.68 15.92
CA ILE A 407 14.45 -3.24 15.71
C ILE A 407 15.12 -2.91 14.38
N LEU A 408 14.51 -2.02 13.60
CA LEU A 408 15.06 -1.46 12.36
C LEU A 408 15.70 -0.09 12.64
N THR A 409 16.80 0.22 11.96
CA THR A 409 17.48 1.53 12.00
C THR A 409 18.29 1.72 10.71
N ALA A 410 19.02 2.84 10.58
CA ALA A 410 19.95 3.09 9.48
C ALA A 410 21.29 2.37 9.69
N ALA A 411 21.99 2.00 8.62
CA ALA A 411 23.30 1.34 8.70
C ALA A 411 24.38 2.28 9.25
N HIS A 412 24.37 3.56 8.86
CA HIS A 412 25.37 4.54 9.29
C HIS A 412 25.39 4.79 10.82
N CYS A 413 24.28 4.46 11.51
CA CYS A 413 24.11 4.55 12.96
C CYS A 413 24.79 3.44 13.77
N VAL A 414 25.16 2.32 13.14
CA VAL A 414 25.58 1.11 13.86
C VAL A 414 26.92 0.58 13.38
N ARG A 415 27.72 0.04 14.31
CA ARG A 415 29.00 -0.61 14.01
C ARG A 415 29.12 -1.90 14.80
N ILE A 416 29.29 -3.03 14.11
CA ILE A 416 29.37 -4.37 14.71
C ILE A 416 30.49 -4.43 15.78
N SER A 417 31.64 -3.81 15.51
CA SER A 417 32.77 -3.69 16.45
C SER A 417 32.49 -2.89 17.74
N ARG A 418 31.34 -2.21 17.82
CA ARG A 418 30.87 -1.49 19.02
C ARG A 418 29.60 -2.08 19.64
N MET A 419 29.16 -3.27 19.22
CA MET A 419 27.89 -3.89 19.64
C MET A 419 27.65 -3.83 21.16
N HIS A 420 28.67 -4.14 21.97
CA HIS A 420 28.58 -4.15 23.45
C HIS A 420 28.40 -2.77 24.10
N ARG A 421 28.58 -1.67 23.36
CA ARG A 421 28.40 -0.28 23.83
C ARG A 421 27.00 0.27 23.57
N TYR A 422 26.20 -0.40 22.75
CA TYR A 422 24.84 0.04 22.42
C TYR A 422 23.84 -0.46 23.46
N GLN A 423 23.02 0.46 23.95
CA GLN A 423 21.86 0.18 24.79
C GLN A 423 20.60 0.64 24.05
N ILE A 424 19.60 -0.24 24.00
CA ILE A 424 18.27 0.06 23.44
C ILE A 424 17.37 0.54 24.58
N TRP A 425 16.83 1.74 24.46
CA TRP A 425 15.95 2.34 25.47
C TRP A 425 14.53 2.43 24.92
N THR A 426 13.57 1.78 25.59
CA THR A 426 12.15 1.69 25.18
C THR A 426 11.26 2.51 26.12
N SER A 427 10.10 2.98 25.65
CA SER A 427 9.20 3.89 26.37
C SER A 427 9.84 5.21 26.84
N PHE A 428 10.96 5.60 26.22
CA PHE A 428 11.72 6.80 26.57
C PHE A 428 11.18 8.06 25.86
N THR A 429 10.95 9.14 26.60
CA THR A 429 10.44 10.41 26.03
C THR A 429 11.18 11.68 26.45
N ASP A 430 11.90 11.70 27.57
CA ASP A 430 12.56 12.91 28.09
C ASP A 430 13.85 12.55 28.86
N TRP A 431 14.94 13.23 28.53
CA TRP A 431 16.26 13.10 29.15
C TRP A 431 16.37 13.80 30.50
N LEU A 432 15.62 14.88 30.72
CA LEU A 432 15.61 15.65 31.98
C LEU A 432 14.74 14.98 33.05
N ARG A 433 13.83 14.10 32.63
CA ARG A 433 13.00 13.26 33.51
C ARG A 433 12.90 11.84 32.95
N PRO A 434 13.96 11.01 33.09
CA PRO A 434 13.91 9.61 32.70
C PRO A 434 12.76 8.93 33.42
N GLY A 435 11.70 8.57 32.69
CA GLY A 435 10.50 8.04 33.31
C GLY A 435 10.79 6.70 33.99
N PHE A 436 10.19 6.46 35.16
CA PHE A 436 10.27 5.21 35.95
C PHE A 436 9.88 3.91 35.19
N GLN A 437 9.49 4.03 33.92
CA GLN A 437 9.05 2.95 33.04
C GLN A 437 9.99 2.75 31.82
N THR A 438 11.11 3.47 31.76
CA THR A 438 12.12 3.31 30.70
C THR A 438 12.78 1.94 30.84
N VAL A 439 12.65 1.06 29.83
CA VAL A 439 13.27 -0.27 29.88
C VAL A 439 14.51 -0.29 29.00
N VAL A 440 15.63 -0.76 29.56
CA VAL A 440 16.91 -0.87 28.87
C VAL A 440 17.13 -2.31 28.44
N HIS A 441 17.38 -2.51 27.14
CA HIS A 441 17.67 -3.80 26.52
C HIS A 441 19.08 -3.80 25.95
N SER A 442 19.80 -4.92 26.13
CA SER A 442 21.12 -5.14 25.55
C SER A 442 21.00 -5.69 24.12
N VAL A 443 21.94 -5.33 23.25
CA VAL A 443 22.00 -5.89 21.88
C VAL A 443 22.56 -7.32 21.89
N ASN A 444 21.92 -8.22 21.14
CA ASN A 444 22.37 -9.59 20.88
C ASN A 444 23.21 -9.68 19.61
N ARG A 445 22.70 -9.11 18.52
CA ARG A 445 23.27 -9.13 17.17
C ARG A 445 22.92 -7.84 16.43
N ILE A 446 23.81 -7.39 15.55
CA ILE A 446 23.57 -6.32 14.58
C ILE A 446 23.80 -6.91 13.19
N ILE A 447 22.89 -6.63 12.26
CA ILE A 447 22.98 -7.04 10.85
C ILE A 447 22.89 -5.76 10.02
N ILE A 448 23.93 -5.48 9.24
CA ILE A 448 23.98 -4.35 8.31
C ILE A 448 23.78 -4.93 6.91
N HIS A 449 23.00 -4.24 6.06
CA HIS A 449 22.77 -4.69 4.69
C HIS A 449 24.09 -4.85 3.91
N GLU A 450 24.24 -5.96 3.20
CA GLU A 450 25.49 -6.45 2.62
C GLU A 450 26.05 -5.46 1.60
N ASN A 451 25.17 -4.84 0.83
CA ASN A 451 25.49 -3.82 -0.19
C ASN A 451 25.45 -2.37 0.34
N TYR A 452 25.54 -2.14 1.65
CA TYR A 452 25.55 -0.78 2.21
C TYR A 452 26.78 0.02 1.74
N ASN A 453 26.53 1.18 1.09
CA ASN A 453 27.58 2.07 0.65
C ASN A 453 27.59 3.38 1.45
N GLY A 454 28.62 3.59 2.27
CA GLY A 454 28.79 4.78 3.09
C GLY A 454 29.16 6.08 2.36
N THR A 455 29.38 6.07 1.03
CA THR A 455 29.57 7.31 0.24
C THR A 455 28.30 7.76 -0.46
N THR A 456 27.48 6.83 -0.98
CA THR A 456 26.21 7.13 -1.66
C THR A 456 24.98 7.00 -0.77
N TYR A 457 25.13 6.45 0.45
CA TYR A 457 24.03 6.08 1.35
C TYR A 457 23.01 5.07 0.74
N GLN A 458 23.38 4.38 -0.34
CA GLN A 458 22.59 3.27 -0.86
C GLN A 458 22.59 2.10 0.13
N ASN A 459 21.42 1.47 0.28
CA ASN A 459 21.17 0.39 1.23
C ASN A 459 21.51 0.75 2.70
N ASP A 460 21.30 2.01 3.10
CA ASP A 460 21.50 2.49 4.47
C ASP A 460 20.39 1.98 5.41
N ILE A 461 20.44 0.68 5.72
CA ILE A 461 19.47 -0.03 6.55
C ILE A 461 20.17 -1.12 7.38
N ALA A 462 19.75 -1.27 8.63
CA ALA A 462 20.28 -2.28 9.54
C ALA A 462 19.21 -2.79 10.52
N LEU A 463 19.37 -4.06 10.93
CA LEU A 463 18.58 -4.73 11.95
C LEU A 463 19.40 -4.88 13.24
N ILE A 464 18.74 -4.64 14.37
CA ILE A 464 19.24 -4.92 15.71
C ILE A 464 18.35 -5.99 16.35
N GLU A 465 18.97 -7.08 16.79
CA GLU A 465 18.32 -8.11 17.59
C GLU A 465 18.59 -7.84 19.07
N MET A 466 17.55 -7.71 19.89
CA MET A 466 17.66 -7.57 21.35
C MET A 466 17.99 -8.90 22.03
N LYS A 467 18.73 -8.86 23.14
CA LYS A 467 18.90 -10.03 24.01
C LYS A 467 17.58 -10.38 24.68
N LYS A 468 17.18 -11.64 24.52
CA LYS A 468 16.11 -12.28 25.31
C LYS A 468 16.47 -12.28 26.79
N ARG A 469 15.48 -12.18 27.68
CA ARG A 469 15.73 -12.39 29.12
C ARG A 469 16.03 -13.87 29.40
N PRO A 470 16.80 -14.19 30.45
CA PRO A 470 16.83 -15.54 30.99
C PRO A 470 15.39 -16.02 31.24
N ASN A 471 15.07 -17.24 30.81
CA ASN A 471 13.76 -17.89 30.86
C ASN A 471 12.69 -17.41 29.85
N GLU A 472 12.92 -16.36 29.05
CA GLU A 472 11.99 -15.93 27.98
C GLU A 472 12.37 -16.52 26.61
N LYS A 473 11.45 -17.27 25.98
CA LYS A 473 11.66 -17.81 24.61
C LYS A 473 11.56 -16.73 23.52
N GLU A 474 10.78 -15.69 23.77
CA GLU A 474 10.46 -14.59 22.86
C GLU A 474 10.50 -13.26 23.61
N CYS A 475 10.86 -12.17 22.95
CA CYS A 475 10.87 -10.85 23.57
C CYS A 475 9.45 -10.27 23.59
N VAL A 476 8.87 -10.06 24.77
CA VAL A 476 7.53 -9.46 24.92
C VAL A 476 7.66 -8.03 25.48
N LEU A 477 7.57 -7.04 24.59
CA LEU A 477 7.53 -5.62 24.97
C LEU A 477 6.10 -5.20 25.33
N SER A 478 5.68 -5.41 26.58
CA SER A 478 4.32 -5.14 27.07
C SER A 478 3.83 -3.67 26.99
N LYS A 479 4.68 -2.73 26.54
CA LYS A 479 4.35 -1.31 26.33
C LYS A 479 4.69 -0.79 24.92
N SER A 480 5.15 -1.67 24.02
CA SER A 480 5.50 -1.30 22.64
C SER A 480 4.74 -2.17 21.65
N ILE A 481 3.96 -1.51 20.80
CA ILE A 481 3.28 -2.10 19.65
C ILE A 481 4.26 -2.00 18.47
N PRO A 482 4.54 -3.08 17.72
CA PRO A 482 5.43 -3.01 16.56
C PRO A 482 4.77 -2.23 15.42
N ALA A 483 5.55 -1.49 14.64
CA ALA A 483 5.08 -0.95 13.36
C ALA A 483 5.10 -2.06 12.29
N CYS A 484 4.12 -2.05 11.39
CA CYS A 484 4.09 -3.01 10.28
C CYS A 484 5.19 -2.69 9.25
N VAL A 485 5.82 -3.72 8.66
CA VAL A 485 6.80 -3.52 7.59
C VAL A 485 6.06 -3.60 6.24
N PRO A 486 6.14 -2.55 5.38
CA PRO A 486 5.45 -2.54 4.09
C PRO A 486 6.06 -3.59 3.14
N TRP A 487 5.22 -4.41 2.52
CA TRP A 487 5.63 -5.44 1.56
C TRP A 487 5.60 -4.99 0.09
N SER A 488 5.20 -3.74 -0.18
CA SER A 488 5.06 -3.19 -1.53
C SER A 488 5.48 -1.72 -1.58
N PRO A 489 6.18 -1.29 -2.66
CA PRO A 489 6.55 0.11 -2.89
C PRO A 489 5.40 1.00 -3.39
N TYR A 490 4.17 0.47 -3.52
CA TYR A 490 2.97 1.21 -3.94
C TYR A 490 1.92 1.40 -2.83
N LEU A 491 2.20 0.95 -1.59
CA LEU A 491 1.31 1.12 -0.42
C LEU A 491 1.09 2.58 0.00
N PHE A 492 2.03 3.47 -0.34
CA PHE A 492 1.90 4.92 -0.13
C PHE A 492 2.40 5.63 -1.39
N GLN A 493 1.74 6.72 -1.75
CA GLN A 493 1.99 7.49 -2.96
C GLN A 493 2.54 8.89 -2.65
N PRO A 494 3.09 9.62 -3.63
CA PRO A 494 3.40 11.04 -3.45
C PRO A 494 2.20 11.83 -2.89
N ASN A 495 2.52 12.86 -2.11
CA ASN A 495 1.60 13.68 -1.31
C ASN A 495 0.89 12.97 -0.15
N ASP A 496 0.99 11.63 0.00
CA ASP A 496 0.49 10.95 1.20
C ASP A 496 1.20 11.48 2.45
N LYS A 497 0.43 11.53 3.54
CA LYS A 497 0.81 12.16 4.80
C LYS A 497 1.42 11.16 5.76
N CYS A 498 2.62 11.46 6.22
CA CYS A 498 3.40 10.63 7.13
C CYS A 498 3.88 11.45 8.35
N ILE A 499 4.48 10.76 9.32
CA ILE A 499 4.97 11.33 10.56
C ILE A 499 6.43 10.91 10.76
N VAL A 500 7.26 11.87 11.17
CA VAL A 500 8.65 11.64 11.58
C VAL A 500 8.75 11.88 13.09
N SER A 501 9.50 11.05 13.80
CA SER A 501 9.72 11.19 15.25
C SER A 501 11.17 10.91 15.67
N GLY A 502 11.73 11.77 16.53
CA GLY A 502 13.14 11.68 16.93
C GLY A 502 13.60 12.72 17.97
N TRP A 503 14.92 12.72 18.22
CA TRP A 503 15.62 13.54 19.20
C TRP A 503 16.72 14.40 18.55
N GLY A 504 16.56 14.71 17.27
CA GLY A 504 17.44 15.60 16.52
C GLY A 504 17.37 17.05 17.01
N ARG A 505 18.14 17.89 16.32
CA ARG A 505 18.33 19.30 16.69
C ARG A 505 17.30 20.19 16.02
N GLU A 506 16.92 21.26 16.70
CA GLU A 506 16.20 22.37 16.07
C GLU A 506 17.07 23.11 15.03
N LYS A 507 16.45 23.97 14.23
CA LYS A 507 17.11 24.74 13.15
C LYS A 507 18.34 25.53 13.64
N ASP A 508 18.30 26.03 14.88
CA ASP A 508 19.42 26.73 15.54
C ASP A 508 20.48 25.80 16.15
N ASN A 509 20.55 24.53 15.71
CA ASN A 509 21.52 23.52 16.17
C ASN A 509 21.44 23.18 17.68
N GLN A 510 20.37 23.61 18.35
CA GLN A 510 20.12 23.41 19.78
C GLN A 510 19.84 21.93 20.12
N LYS A 511 20.22 21.50 21.33
CA LYS A 511 19.97 20.14 21.82
C LYS A 511 18.53 20.00 22.32
N VAL A 512 17.74 19.16 21.68
CA VAL A 512 16.41 18.79 22.17
C VAL A 512 16.54 17.61 23.14
N TYR A 513 15.97 17.75 24.34
CA TYR A 513 16.03 16.72 25.40
C TYR A 513 14.80 15.81 25.45
N SER A 514 13.71 16.17 24.77
CA SER A 514 12.47 15.42 24.70
C SER A 514 12.17 14.93 23.28
N LEU A 515 11.49 13.78 23.16
CA LEU A 515 11.06 13.22 21.88
C LEU A 515 10.12 14.20 21.19
N ARG A 516 10.43 14.59 19.95
CA ARG A 516 9.54 15.40 19.11
C ARG A 516 9.03 14.61 17.92
N TRP A 517 7.94 15.10 17.34
CA TRP A 517 7.39 14.59 16.11
C TRP A 517 6.81 15.69 15.21
N GLY A 518 6.84 15.43 13.90
CA GLY A 518 6.36 16.32 12.85
C GLY A 518 5.47 15.59 11.85
N GLU A 519 4.63 16.33 11.14
CA GLU A 519 3.81 15.82 10.04
C GLU A 519 4.46 16.26 8.73
N VAL A 520 4.66 15.35 7.78
CA VAL A 520 5.34 15.56 6.49
C VAL A 520 4.58 14.87 5.37
N HIS A 521 4.85 15.26 4.13
CA HIS A 521 4.30 14.65 2.92
C HIS A 521 5.40 13.93 2.12
N LEU A 522 5.04 12.86 1.42
CA LEU A 522 5.95 12.14 0.52
C LEU A 522 6.16 12.93 -0.77
N ILE A 523 7.41 13.19 -1.13
CA ILE A 523 7.77 14.04 -2.29
C ILE A 523 8.13 13.14 -3.49
N ASN A 524 7.58 13.44 -4.67
CA ASN A 524 7.96 12.82 -5.95
C ASN A 524 9.20 13.49 -6.56
N ASN A 525 9.72 12.90 -7.63
CA ASN A 525 10.80 13.46 -8.46
C ASN A 525 12.03 13.98 -7.68
N CYS A 526 12.41 13.35 -6.57
CA CYS A 526 13.47 13.90 -5.70
C CYS A 526 14.86 14.02 -6.38
N SER A 527 15.04 13.37 -7.54
CA SER A 527 16.13 13.61 -8.49
C SER A 527 16.28 15.07 -8.96
N GLU A 528 15.21 15.87 -8.91
CA GLU A 528 15.25 17.31 -9.23
C GLU A 528 15.97 18.12 -8.14
N PHE A 529 15.78 17.75 -6.86
CA PHE A 529 16.48 18.35 -5.73
C PHE A 529 17.91 17.80 -5.54
N TYR A 530 18.12 16.51 -5.82
CA TYR A 530 19.40 15.81 -5.63
C TYR A 530 19.88 15.06 -6.89
N PRO A 531 20.19 15.79 -8.00
CA PRO A 531 20.61 15.19 -9.25
C PRO A 531 21.88 14.34 -9.08
N GLY A 532 21.84 13.10 -9.59
CA GLY A 532 22.95 12.16 -9.51
C GLY A 532 23.22 11.55 -8.12
N ARG A 533 22.43 11.89 -7.09
CA ARG A 533 22.56 11.35 -5.72
C ARG A 533 21.32 10.69 -5.15
N TYR A 534 20.13 10.97 -5.70
CA TYR A 534 18.90 10.27 -5.32
C TYR A 534 18.74 8.96 -6.13
N PHE A 535 18.42 7.87 -5.44
CA PHE A 535 18.15 6.55 -6.03
C PHE A 535 16.70 6.13 -5.75
N GLU A 536 15.84 6.22 -6.77
CA GLU A 536 14.36 6.14 -6.60
C GLU A 536 13.82 4.81 -6.04
N LYS A 537 14.57 3.72 -6.21
CA LYS A 537 14.20 2.40 -5.70
C LYS A 537 14.61 2.23 -4.23
N GLU A 538 15.83 2.64 -3.89
CA GLU A 538 16.41 2.51 -2.56
C GLU A 538 15.99 3.60 -1.56
N MET A 539 15.60 4.79 -2.05
CA MET A 539 15.36 6.00 -1.26
C MET A 539 13.95 6.57 -1.46
N GLN A 540 13.53 7.40 -0.52
CA GLN A 540 12.29 8.18 -0.56
C GLN A 540 12.56 9.54 0.07
N CYS A 541 12.06 10.63 -0.52
CA CYS A 541 12.10 11.96 0.10
C CYS A 541 10.77 12.29 0.77
N ALA A 542 10.83 13.04 1.89
CA ALA A 542 9.66 13.57 2.58
C ALA A 542 9.99 14.85 3.35
N GLY A 543 9.05 15.78 3.39
CA GLY A 543 9.18 17.09 4.07
C GLY A 543 7.86 17.85 4.12
N THR A 544 7.90 19.13 4.44
CA THR A 544 6.77 20.05 4.23
C THR A 544 7.14 21.08 3.16
N ASP A 545 6.15 21.57 2.41
CA ASP A 545 6.35 22.49 1.28
C ASP A 545 7.08 23.79 1.70
N ASP A 546 6.88 24.23 2.95
CA ASP A 546 7.53 25.39 3.57
C ASP A 546 8.89 25.08 4.22
N GLY A 547 9.32 23.82 4.24
CA GLY A 547 10.49 23.33 4.97
C GLY A 547 10.43 23.56 6.49
N SER A 548 9.25 23.81 7.09
CA SER A 548 9.12 24.02 8.54
C SER A 548 9.45 22.76 9.36
N ILE A 549 9.20 21.57 8.80
CA ILE A 549 9.42 20.26 9.43
C ILE A 549 10.28 19.39 8.50
N ASP A 550 11.39 18.89 9.03
CA ASP A 550 12.37 18.05 8.34
C ASP A 550 13.18 17.24 9.39
N ALA A 551 13.82 16.14 8.97
CA ALA A 551 14.63 15.29 9.84
C ALA A 551 16.07 15.80 9.92
N CYS A 552 16.60 16.05 11.11
CA CYS A 552 17.89 16.70 11.29
C CYS A 552 18.96 15.81 11.95
N LYS A 553 20.18 16.35 12.11
CA LYS A 553 21.35 15.67 12.68
C LYS A 553 21.08 15.21 14.12
N GLY A 554 20.72 13.93 14.27
CA GLY A 554 20.30 13.28 15.52
C GLY A 554 18.97 12.52 15.41
N ASP A 555 18.19 12.74 14.36
CA ASP A 555 17.02 11.94 14.00
C ASP A 555 17.38 10.70 13.16
N SER A 556 18.63 10.61 12.67
CA SER A 556 19.24 9.46 11.99
C SER A 556 18.79 8.11 12.56
N GLY A 557 18.40 7.18 11.69
CA GLY A 557 17.86 5.87 12.06
C GLY A 557 16.47 5.89 12.70
N GLY A 558 15.94 7.06 13.06
CA GLY A 558 14.55 7.25 13.45
C GLY A 558 13.59 7.00 12.27
N PRO A 559 12.30 6.73 12.55
CA PRO A 559 11.36 6.30 11.52
C PRO A 559 10.61 7.44 10.85
N LEU A 560 10.35 7.26 9.55
CA LEU A 560 9.25 7.85 8.81
C LEU A 560 8.10 6.84 8.80
N VAL A 561 7.03 7.10 9.55
CA VAL A 561 5.85 6.23 9.61
C VAL A 561 4.68 6.83 8.86
N CYS A 562 3.99 6.01 8.07
CA CYS A 562 2.79 6.40 7.34
C CYS A 562 1.61 5.54 7.84
N GLN A 563 0.39 6.08 7.82
CA GLN A 563 -0.80 5.38 8.29
C GLN A 563 -1.74 5.11 7.12
N ASP A 564 -2.22 3.87 6.99
CA ASP A 564 -3.20 3.50 5.97
C ASP A 564 -4.62 3.97 6.33
N VAL A 565 -5.57 3.73 5.44
CA VAL A 565 -6.99 4.06 5.64
C VAL A 565 -7.66 3.30 6.79
N ASN A 566 -7.06 2.19 7.23
CA ASN A 566 -7.49 1.38 8.37
C ASN A 566 -6.85 1.81 9.69
N ASN A 567 -6.06 2.90 9.69
CA ASN A 567 -5.26 3.42 10.82
C ASN A 567 -4.09 2.50 11.24
N VAL A 568 -3.73 1.52 10.41
CA VAL A 568 -2.55 0.66 10.60
C VAL A 568 -1.30 1.47 10.23
N THR A 569 -0.34 1.51 11.15
CA THR A 569 0.89 2.29 10.99
C THR A 569 2.05 1.45 10.47
N TYR A 570 2.59 1.85 9.32
CA TYR A 570 3.72 1.20 8.65
C TYR A 570 5.01 2.00 8.80
N VAL A 571 6.15 1.31 8.88
CA VAL A 571 7.47 1.94 8.74
C VAL A 571 7.81 2.10 7.25
N TRP A 572 7.60 3.29 6.69
CA TRP A 572 7.84 3.55 5.27
C TRP A 572 9.30 3.87 4.97
N GLY A 573 9.96 4.58 5.90
CA GLY A 573 11.38 4.93 5.78
C GLY A 573 12.11 4.94 7.11
N VAL A 574 13.44 4.91 7.05
CA VAL A 574 14.34 5.30 8.16
C VAL A 574 15.16 6.52 7.74
N VAL A 575 15.36 7.48 8.64
CA VAL A 575 16.12 8.72 8.38
C VAL A 575 17.56 8.36 8.00
N SER A 576 17.96 8.70 6.77
CA SER A 576 19.28 8.38 6.23
C SER A 576 20.17 9.62 6.15
N TRP A 577 19.83 10.59 5.30
CA TRP A 577 20.64 11.81 5.12
C TRP A 577 19.82 13.03 4.70
N GLY A 578 20.45 14.21 4.78
CA GLY A 578 19.89 15.49 4.38
C GLY A 578 20.94 16.59 4.57
N GLU A 579 20.93 17.61 3.70
CA GLU A 579 22.05 18.58 3.64
C GLU A 579 21.81 19.85 4.47
N ASN A 580 20.59 20.38 4.46
CA ASN A 580 20.21 21.63 5.12
C ASN A 580 18.89 21.49 5.87
N CYS A 581 18.95 21.07 7.14
CA CYS A 581 17.75 20.79 7.96
C CYS A 581 16.69 21.89 7.87
N GLY A 582 15.51 21.56 7.32
CA GLY A 582 14.36 22.46 7.30
C GLY A 582 14.51 23.67 6.37
N LYS A 583 14.92 23.43 5.12
CA LYS A 583 14.70 24.33 3.98
C LYS A 583 13.76 23.65 2.99
N SER A 584 12.85 24.40 2.38
CA SER A 584 11.94 23.90 1.33
C SER A 584 12.70 23.24 0.16
N GLU A 585 13.85 23.83 -0.22
CA GLU A 585 14.74 23.37 -1.29
C GLU A 585 15.49 22.05 -1.00
N PHE A 586 15.47 21.55 0.23
CA PHE A 586 16.30 20.41 0.66
C PHE A 586 15.50 19.43 1.54
N PRO A 587 14.61 18.61 0.95
CA PRO A 587 13.84 17.63 1.71
C PRO A 587 14.75 16.53 2.27
N GLY A 588 14.42 16.01 3.47
CA GLY A 588 15.10 14.88 4.07
C GLY A 588 14.98 13.60 3.22
N VAL A 589 16.05 12.80 3.21
CA VAL A 589 16.15 11.54 2.45
C VAL A 589 16.13 10.35 3.40
N TYR A 590 15.25 9.40 3.10
CA TYR A 590 14.96 8.23 3.93
C TYR A 590 15.21 6.96 3.11
N THR A 591 15.77 5.92 3.72
CA THR A 591 15.90 4.61 3.07
C THR A 591 14.51 3.99 2.93
N LYS A 592 14.06 3.68 1.70
CA LYS A 592 12.70 3.23 1.40
C LYS A 592 12.49 1.78 1.84
N VAL A 593 11.96 1.58 3.06
CA VAL A 593 11.94 0.27 3.74
C VAL A 593 11.18 -0.80 2.95
N ALA A 594 10.17 -0.41 2.17
CA ALA A 594 9.42 -1.33 1.29
C ALA A 594 10.30 -2.07 0.27
N ASN A 595 11.41 -1.48 -0.19
CA ASN A 595 12.35 -2.13 -1.11
C ASN A 595 13.19 -3.24 -0.43
N TYR A 596 13.24 -3.26 0.90
CA TYR A 596 14.03 -4.20 1.69
C TYR A 596 13.15 -5.22 2.42
N PHE A 597 11.86 -5.32 2.10
CA PHE A 597 10.92 -6.22 2.76
C PHE A 597 11.43 -7.67 2.79
N ASP A 598 11.86 -8.19 1.63
CA ASP A 598 12.35 -9.55 1.53
C ASP A 598 13.63 -9.77 2.37
N TRP A 599 14.59 -8.83 2.35
CA TRP A 599 15.81 -8.86 3.19
C TRP A 599 15.50 -8.84 4.69
N ILE A 600 14.57 -8.00 5.13
CA ILE A 600 14.09 -7.99 6.52
C ILE A 600 13.42 -9.34 6.83
N SER A 601 12.61 -9.86 5.91
CA SER A 601 11.85 -11.10 6.11
C SER A 601 12.72 -12.36 6.19
N GLN A 602 13.87 -12.40 5.52
CA GLN A 602 14.84 -13.50 5.58
C GLN A 602 15.48 -13.59 6.98
N HIS A 603 15.72 -12.44 7.62
CA HIS A 603 16.32 -12.35 8.94
C HIS A 603 15.32 -12.46 10.10
N VAL A 604 14.12 -11.87 9.94
CA VAL A 604 13.10 -11.74 11.00
C VAL A 604 12.01 -12.82 10.91
N GLY A 605 11.64 -13.24 9.69
CA GLY A 605 10.50 -14.11 9.40
C GLY A 605 9.22 -13.32 9.05
N ARG A 606 8.63 -13.61 7.88
CA ARG A 606 7.45 -12.89 7.32
C ARG A 606 6.28 -12.76 8.31
N SER A 607 6.00 -13.81 9.08
CA SER A 607 4.88 -13.90 10.03
C SER A 607 5.00 -12.99 11.27
N LEU A 608 6.14 -12.31 11.47
CA LEU A 608 6.32 -11.34 12.55
C LEU A 608 6.22 -9.87 12.08
N ILE A 609 6.26 -9.61 10.77
CA ILE A 609 6.45 -8.25 10.21
C ILE A 609 5.37 -7.81 9.21
N SER A 610 4.63 -8.74 8.61
CA SER A 610 3.52 -8.46 7.70
C SER A 610 2.24 -9.15 8.15
N GLN A 611 1.10 -8.48 7.93
CA GLN A 611 -0.24 -9.04 8.08
C GLN A 611 -0.73 -9.76 6.80
N HIS A 612 -0.14 -9.44 5.64
CA HIS A 612 -0.59 -9.90 4.32
C HIS A 612 0.55 -10.56 3.53
N ASN A 613 0.19 -11.34 2.50
CA ASN A 613 1.12 -11.94 1.54
C ASN A 613 2.18 -12.91 2.13
N ILE A 614 1.95 -13.39 3.36
CA ILE A 614 2.74 -14.38 4.13
C ILE A 614 2.68 -15.78 3.50
#